data_AF-A0A3D5B5Q4-F1
#
_entry.id   AF-A0A3D5B5Q4-F1
#
_cell.length_a   1.000
_cell.length_b   1.000
_cell.length_c   1.000
_cell.angle_alpha   90.00
_cell.angle_beta   90.00
_cell.angle_gamma   90.00
#
_symmetry.space_group_name_H-M   'P 1'
#
loop_
_entity.id
_entity.type
_entity.pdbx_description
1 polymer ?
#
loop_
_entity_poly.entity_id
_entity_poly.type
_entity_poly.pdbx_seq_one_letter_code
_entity_poly.pdbx_strand_id
1 'polypeptide(L)' 'MKENEYGPFMELSMQEQAEGQIREGRWTAEEAEANMLKLRAQFLPQGLATPGHFFYTLEADETNEKVDSL' A
#
# COMPACT_ATOMS: atom_id res chain seq x y z
N MET A 1 -9.20 7.17 5.79
CA MET A 1 -7.94 7.71 5.26
C MET A 1 -8.15 9.06 4.62
N LYS A 2 -7.28 10.03 4.93
CA LYS A 2 -7.21 11.35 4.29
C LYS A 2 -6.23 11.33 3.11
N GLU A 3 -6.38 12.25 2.16
CA GLU A 3 -5.55 12.30 0.95
C GLU A 3 -4.04 12.43 1.26
N ASN A 4 -3.68 13.19 2.28
CA ASN A 4 -2.31 13.35 2.73
C ASN A 4 -1.72 12.11 3.43
N GLU A 5 -2.54 11.12 3.77
CA GLU A 5 -2.12 9.86 4.38
C GLU A 5 -1.92 8.75 3.34
N TYR A 6 -2.61 8.85 2.21
CA TYR A 6 -2.61 7.82 1.17
C TYR A 6 -1.23 7.66 0.51
N GLY A 7 -0.53 8.77 0.23
CA GLY A 7 0.80 8.72 -0.39
C GLY A 7 1.81 7.93 0.44
N PRO A 8 2.07 8.32 1.71
CA PRO A 8 2.97 7.60 2.60
C PRO A 8 2.55 6.14 2.84
N PHE A 9 1.26 5.89 3.01
CA PHE A 9 0.73 4.52 3.15
C PHE A 9 1.08 3.66 1.93
N MET A 10 0.79 4.16 0.72
CA MET A 10 1.05 3.42 -0.51
C MET A 10 2.55 3.16 -0.74
N GLU A 11 3.42 4.09 -0.38
CA GLU A 11 4.87 3.89 -0.50
C GLU A 11 5.33 2.72 0.39
N LEU A 12 4.95 2.74 1.67
CA LEU A 12 5.27 1.66 2.61
C LEU A 12 4.67 0.32 2.17
N SER A 13 3.37 0.27 1.91
CA SER A 13 2.69 -0.98 1.52
C SER A 13 3.26 -1.57 0.22
N MET A 14 3.63 -0.73 -0.75
CA MET A 14 4.24 -1.22 -2.00
C MET A 14 5.63 -1.78 -1.77
N GLN A 15 6.43 -1.15 -0.90
CA GLN A 15 7.75 -1.65 -0.52
C GLN A 15 7.64 -3.01 0.19
N GLU A 16 6.80 -3.10 1.22
CA GLU A 16 6.64 -4.35 1.99
C GLU A 16 6.14 -5.51 1.13
N GLN A 17 5.21 -5.23 0.21
CA GLN A 17 4.72 -6.21 -0.75
C GLN A 17 5.84 -6.69 -1.68
N ALA A 18 6.65 -5.78 -2.23
CA ALA A 18 7.79 -6.14 -3.07
C ALA A 18 8.80 -7.01 -2.31
N GLU A 19 9.16 -6.61 -1.09
CA GLU A 19 10.07 -7.36 -0.23
C GLU A 19 9.53 -8.75 0.11
N GLY A 20 8.24 -8.87 0.41
CA GLY A 20 7.59 -10.16 0.65
C GLY A 20 7.65 -11.09 -0.58
N GLN A 21 7.39 -10.55 -1.77
CA GLN A 21 7.45 -11.31 -3.02
C GLN A 21 8.86 -11.81 -3.36
N ILE A 22 9.89 -10.98 -3.11
CA ILE A 22 11.30 -11.37 -3.26
C ILE A 22 11.67 -12.45 -2.22
N ARG A 23 11.30 -12.24 -0.96
CA ARG A 23 11.60 -13.16 0.15
C ARG A 23 11.02 -14.54 -0.09
N GLU A 24 9.83 -14.61 -0.66
CA GLU A 24 9.16 -15.86 -1.00
C GLU A 24 9.64 -16.46 -2.34
N GLY A 25 10.60 -15.82 -3.00
CA GLY A 25 11.19 -16.29 -4.27
C GLY A 25 10.25 -16.20 -5.47
N ARG A 26 9.17 -15.41 -5.38
CA ARG A 26 8.22 -15.22 -6.48
C ARG A 26 8.73 -14.23 -7.51
N TRP A 27 9.44 -13.18 -7.08
CA TRP A 27 10.06 -12.18 -7.95
C TRP A 27 11.55 -12.10 -7.69
N THR A 28 12.32 -11.70 -8.70
CA THR A 28 13.68 -11.20 -8.48
C THR A 28 13.65 -9.74 -8.00
N ALA A 29 14.75 -9.27 -7.42
CA ALA A 29 14.89 -7.86 -7.03
C ALA A 29 14.75 -6.90 -8.23
N GLU A 30 15.23 -7.33 -9.40
CA GLU A 30 15.18 -6.58 -10.66
C GLU A 30 13.74 -6.46 -11.20
N GLU A 31 12.91 -7.47 -10.96
CA GLU A 31 11.52 -7.52 -11.42
C GLU A 31 10.55 -6.78 -10.48
N ALA A 32 10.93 -6.63 -9.21
CA ALA A 32 10.01 -6.21 -8.16
C ALA A 32 9.37 -4.84 -8.41
N GLU A 33 10.16 -3.84 -8.83
CA GLU A 33 9.65 -2.49 -9.14
C GLU A 33 8.65 -2.53 -10.30
N ALA A 34 9.03 -3.18 -11.41
CA ALA A 34 8.18 -3.27 -12.60
C ALA A 34 6.87 -4.03 -12.31
N ASN A 35 6.92 -5.07 -11.49
CA ASN A 35 5.75 -5.82 -11.08
C ASN A 35 4.84 -5.02 -10.14
N MET A 36 5.40 -4.26 -9.19
CA MET A 36 4.62 -3.38 -8.33
C MET A 36 3.93 -2.27 -9.11
N LEU A 37 4.59 -1.66 -10.10
CA LEU A 37 3.96 -0.66 -10.97
C LEU A 37 2.77 -1.25 -11.74
N LYS A 38 2.90 -2.47 -12.27
CA LYS A 38 1.80 -3.18 -12.95
C LYS A 38 0.63 -3.45 -11.99
N LEU A 39 0.91 -3.97 -10.79
CA LEU A 39 -0.13 -4.24 -9.79
C LEU A 39 -0.86 -2.96 -9.39
N ARG A 40 -0.14 -1.87 -9.14
CA ARG A 40 -0.74 -0.59 -8.80
C ARG A 40 -1.67 -0.09 -9.92
N ALA A 41 -1.21 -0.15 -11.17
CA ALA A 41 -2.03 0.26 -12.30
C ALA A 41 -3.26 -0.64 -12.50
N GLN A 42 -3.14 -1.94 -12.20
CA GLN A 42 -4.22 -2.91 -12.33
C GLN A 42 -5.29 -2.73 -11.25
N PHE A 43 -4.89 -2.62 -9.98
CA PHE A 43 -5.83 -2.62 -8.85
C PHE A 43 -6.29 -1.22 -8.44
N LEU A 44 -5.41 -0.22 -8.54
CA LEU A 44 -5.68 1.14 -8.10
C LEU A 44 -5.42 2.16 -9.22
N PRO A 45 -6.07 2.03 -10.40
CA PRO A 45 -5.83 2.89 -11.56
C PRO A 45 -6.11 4.38 -11.29
N GLN A 46 -6.95 4.70 -10.30
CA GLN A 46 -7.27 6.08 -9.91
C GLN A 46 -6.82 6.38 -8.47
N GLY A 47 -5.92 5.56 -7.92
CA GLY A 47 -5.46 5.68 -6.54
C GLY A 47 -6.60 5.62 -5.53
N LEU A 48 -6.64 6.58 -4.60
CA LEU A 48 -7.67 6.70 -3.56
C LEU A 48 -9.09 6.83 -4.13
N ALA A 49 -9.23 7.35 -5.36
CA ALA A 49 -10.52 7.51 -6.04
C ALA A 49 -10.97 6.25 -6.81
N THR A 50 -10.20 5.16 -6.77
CA THR A 50 -10.54 3.92 -7.49
C THR A 50 -11.87 3.36 -6.98
N PRO A 51 -12.91 3.23 -7.84
CA PRO A 51 -14.19 2.70 -7.41
C PRO A 51 -14.09 1.27 -6.85
N GLY A 52 -14.89 0.98 -5.83
CA GLY A 52 -14.92 -0.33 -5.17
C GLY A 52 -13.74 -0.61 -4.23
N HIS A 53 -12.85 0.37 -4.03
CA HIS A 53 -11.75 0.28 -3.08
C HIS A 53 -11.95 1.30 -1.96
N PHE A 54 -11.82 0.85 -0.71
CA PHE A 54 -12.05 1.68 0.47
C PHE A 54 -10.81 1.63 1.36
N PHE A 55 -10.31 2.81 1.74
CA PHE A 55 -9.11 2.96 2.56
C PHE A 55 -9.47 3.56 3.92
N TYR A 56 -9.12 2.85 4.98
CA TYR A 56 -9.43 3.23 6.36
C TYR A 56 -8.15 3.60 7.11
N THR A 57 -8.29 4.53 8.05
CA THR A 57 -7.25 4.81 9.05
C THR A 57 -7.78 4.23 10.35
N LEU A 58 -6.99 3.41 11.04
CA LEU A 58 -7.37 2.85 12.33
C LEU A 58 -6.87 3.78 13.45
N GLU A 59 -7.79 4.26 14.28
CA GLU A 59 -7.53 5.18 15.39
C GLU A 59 -7.99 4.52 16.69
N ALA A 60 -7.23 4.67 17.78
CA ALA A 60 -7.57 4.09 19.08
C ALA A 60 -8.65 4.95 19.74
N ASP A 61 -9.73 4.32 20.20
CA ASP A 61 -10.88 4.99 20.82
C ASP A 61 -10.51 5.87 22.03
N GLU A 62 -9.44 5.52 22.75
CA GLU A 62 -9.08 6.16 24.02
C GLU A 62 -8.19 7.40 23.85
N THR A 63 -7.42 7.48 22.76
CA THR A 63 -6.42 8.55 22.58
C THR A 63 -6.52 9.29 21.25
N ASN A 64 -7.36 8.83 20.31
CA ASN A 64 -7.33 9.24 18.89
C ASN A 64 -5.93 9.13 18.26
N GLU A 65 -5.02 8.35 18.86
CA GLU A 65 -3.75 8.05 18.25
C GLU A 65 -3.95 6.98 17.18
N LYS A 66 -3.24 7.12 16.06
CA LYS A 66 -3.22 6.09 15.02
C LYS A 66 -2.65 4.81 15.61
N VAL A 67 -3.43 3.73 15.56
CA VAL A 67 -3.03 2.44 16.15
C VAL A 67 -2.10 1.67 15.22
N ASP A 68 -1.85 2.19 14.01
CA ASP A 68 -1.04 1.47 13.04
C ASP A 68 0.03 2.33 12.37
N SER A 69 1.17 1.66 12.22
CA SER A 69 2.34 1.99 11.41
C SER A 69 2.68 0.73 10.61
N LEU A 70 1.74 0.29 9.77
CA LEU A 70 1.88 -0.81 8.82
C LEU A 70 1.16 -0.42 7.51
#